data_AF-A0A0L6UR20-F1
#
_entry.id   AF-A0A0L6UR20-F1
#
_cell.length_a   1.000
_cell.length_b   1.000
_cell.length_c   1.000
_cell.angle_alpha   90.00
_cell.angle_beta   90.00
_cell.angle_gamma   90.00
#
_symmetry.space_group_name_H-M   'P 1'
#
loop_
_entity.id
_entity.type
_entity.pdbx_description
1 polymer ?
#
loop_
_entity_poly.entity_id
_entity_poly.type
_entity_poly.pdbx_seq_one_letter_code
_entity_poly.pdbx_strand_id
1 'polypeptide(L)'
;MQEKLCGVASRLSSKYVELQAETQPLRPSKEHGERVGTHLKEKIYAAIKRRKPGVVKEIQIFCKQQSTYLTSYAPAEREWPKSQDFDYSNFMKMGLDDPFWNNGFLFLSRDPWAVDPVVRTGIHAILGLD
;
A
#
# COMPACT_ATOMS: atom_id res chain seq x y z
N MET A 1 5.72 17.80 12.23
CA MET A 1 5.76 17.51 10.76
C MET A 1 5.77 15.99 10.51
N GLN A 2 6.60 15.24 11.23
CA GLN A 2 6.69 13.77 11.14
C GLN A 2 5.40 13.02 11.47
N GLU A 3 4.63 13.47 12.46
CA GLU A 3 3.33 12.86 12.83
C GLU A 3 2.32 12.89 11.67
N LYS A 4 2.32 13.96 10.87
CA LYS A 4 1.44 14.08 9.70
C LYS A 4 1.79 13.05 8.63
N LEU A 5 3.10 12.85 8.39
CA LEU A 5 3.62 11.86 7.44
C LEU A 5 3.23 10.43 7.88
N CYS A 6 3.40 10.11 9.17
CA CYS A 6 2.98 8.84 9.77
C CYS A 6 1.47 8.59 9.62
N GLY A 7 0.65 9.61 9.89
CA GLY A 7 -0.81 9.48 9.76
C GLY A 7 -1.26 9.24 8.31
N VAL A 8 -0.59 9.83 7.32
CA VAL A 8 -0.89 9.54 5.91
C VAL A 8 -0.43 8.13 5.53
N ALA A 9 0.73 7.69 6.01
CA ALA A 9 1.24 6.33 5.82
C ALA A 9 0.22 5.27 6.26
N SER A 10 -0.30 5.44 7.48
CA SER A 10 -1.25 4.51 8.09
C SER A 10 -2.52 4.39 7.24
N ARG A 11 -3.07 5.53 6.78
CA ARG A 11 -4.21 5.54 5.85
C ARG A 11 -3.89 4.87 4.52
N LEU A 12 -2.69 5.06 4.00
CA LEU A 12 -2.27 4.44 2.73
C LEU A 12 -2.15 2.91 2.89
N SER A 13 -1.62 2.44 4.01
CA SER A 13 -1.57 1.02 4.37
C SER A 13 -2.96 0.40 4.50
N SER A 14 -3.89 1.07 5.20
CA SER A 14 -5.28 0.59 5.29
C SER A 14 -5.92 0.46 3.90
N LYS A 15 -5.75 1.47 3.04
CA LYS A 15 -6.26 1.41 1.65
C LYS A 15 -5.62 0.30 0.83
N TYR A 16 -4.34 0.01 1.06
CA TYR A 16 -3.65 -1.10 0.42
C TYR A 16 -4.29 -2.44 0.83
N VAL A 17 -4.43 -2.68 2.13
CA VAL A 17 -5.04 -3.92 2.66
C VAL A 17 -6.47 -4.10 2.14
N GLU A 18 -7.28 -3.03 2.14
CA GLU A 18 -8.64 -3.07 1.60
C GLU A 18 -8.67 -3.44 0.10
N LEU A 19 -7.76 -2.87 -0.70
CA LEU A 19 -7.66 -3.22 -2.12
C LEU A 19 -7.22 -4.67 -2.33
N GLN A 20 -6.27 -5.15 -1.51
CA GLN A 20 -5.83 -6.54 -1.59
C GLN A 20 -6.96 -7.50 -1.24
N ALA A 21 -7.72 -7.22 -0.19
CA ALA A 21 -8.90 -8.01 0.19
C ALA A 21 -9.95 -8.05 -0.93
N GLU A 22 -10.20 -6.93 -1.60
CA GLU A 22 -11.16 -6.90 -2.74
C GLU A 22 -10.68 -7.67 -3.96
N THR A 23 -9.37 -7.74 -4.19
CA THR A 23 -8.78 -8.48 -5.31
C THR A 23 -8.57 -9.97 -5.00
N GLN A 24 -8.63 -10.38 -3.73
CA GLN A 24 -8.42 -11.76 -3.29
C GLN A 24 -9.25 -12.78 -4.08
N PRO A 25 -10.56 -12.57 -4.37
CA PRO A 25 -11.35 -13.54 -5.11
C PRO A 25 -10.91 -13.76 -6.56
N LEU A 26 -10.13 -12.81 -7.14
CA LEU A 26 -9.61 -12.95 -8.50
C LEU A 26 -8.33 -13.79 -8.58
N ARG A 27 -7.64 -14.04 -7.47
CA ARG A 27 -6.35 -14.75 -7.44
C ARG A 27 -6.45 -16.23 -7.83
N PRO A 28 -7.34 -17.04 -7.25
CA PRO A 28 -7.48 -18.43 -7.68
C PRO A 28 -7.88 -18.55 -9.16
N SER A 29 -8.60 -17.56 -9.70
CA SER A 29 -8.88 -17.50 -11.14
C SER A 29 -7.63 -17.29 -12.01
N LYS A 30 -6.66 -16.51 -11.52
CA LYS A 30 -5.41 -16.22 -12.24
C LYS A 30 -4.37 -17.32 -12.08
N GLU A 31 -4.24 -17.87 -10.88
CA GLU A 31 -3.19 -18.82 -10.52
C GLU A 31 -3.58 -20.27 -10.81
N HIS A 32 -4.84 -20.63 -10.58
CA HIS A 32 -5.33 -22.01 -10.62
C HIS A 32 -6.37 -22.25 -11.73
N GLY A 33 -6.69 -21.23 -12.53
CA GLY A 33 -7.66 -21.31 -13.62
C GLY A 33 -9.12 -21.43 -13.17
N GLU A 34 -9.41 -21.15 -11.90
CA GLU A 34 -10.77 -21.24 -11.36
C GLU A 34 -11.72 -20.23 -12.03
N ARG A 35 -12.97 -20.64 -12.26
CA ARG A 35 -13.98 -19.79 -12.89
C ARG A 35 -14.62 -18.86 -11.86
N VAL A 36 -14.12 -17.64 -11.77
CA VAL A 36 -14.89 -16.53 -11.18
C VAL A 36 -15.92 -16.08 -12.22
N GLY A 37 -17.21 -16.19 -11.88
CA GLY A 37 -18.30 -15.79 -12.77
C GLY A 37 -18.20 -14.33 -13.20
N THR A 38 -18.67 -14.02 -14.42
CA THR A 38 -18.57 -12.69 -15.04
C THR A 38 -19.09 -11.57 -14.14
N HIS A 39 -20.25 -11.78 -13.52
CA HIS A 39 -20.87 -10.80 -12.65
C HIS A 39 -20.04 -10.47 -11.40
N LEU A 40 -19.35 -11.47 -10.84
CA LEU A 40 -18.45 -11.26 -9.70
C LEU A 40 -17.18 -10.53 -10.12
N LYS A 41 -16.60 -10.87 -11.28
CA LYS A 41 -15.46 -10.12 -11.85
C LYS A 41 -15.81 -8.65 -12.08
N GLU A 42 -16.96 -8.37 -12.68
CA GLU A 42 -17.44 -7.01 -12.93
C GLU A 42 -17.63 -6.21 -11.64
N LYS A 43 -18.24 -6.81 -10.61
CA LYS A 43 -18.39 -6.18 -9.29
C LYS A 43 -17.04 -5.83 -8.66
N ILE A 44 -16.06 -6.73 -8.73
CA ILE A 44 -14.72 -6.50 -8.20
C ILE A 44 -14.04 -5.35 -8.97
N TYR A 45 -14.07 -5.37 -10.30
CA TYR A 45 -13.51 -4.28 -11.10
C TYR A 45 -14.19 -2.94 -10.85
N ALA A 46 -15.52 -2.93 -10.66
CA ALA A 46 -16.26 -1.73 -10.30
C ALA A 46 -15.83 -1.18 -8.93
N ALA A 47 -15.62 -2.05 -7.94
CA ALA A 47 -15.13 -1.67 -6.62
C ALA A 47 -13.71 -1.07 -6.68
N ILE A 48 -12.79 -1.72 -7.39
CA ILE A 48 -11.42 -1.22 -7.61
C ILE A 48 -11.46 0.15 -8.30
N LYS A 49 -12.27 0.29 -9.36
CA LYS A 49 -12.44 1.56 -10.09
C LYS A 49 -12.97 2.66 -9.17
N ARG A 50 -13.91 2.35 -8.28
CA ARG A 50 -14.49 3.30 -7.30
C ARG A 50 -13.45 3.76 -6.26
N ARG A 51 -12.54 2.88 -5.83
CA ARG A 51 -11.52 3.19 -4.80
C ARG A 51 -10.31 3.95 -5.35
N LYS A 52 -9.97 3.74 -6.63
CA LYS A 52 -8.79 4.33 -7.27
C LYS A 52 -8.61 5.84 -7.02
N PRO A 53 -9.63 6.71 -7.16
CA PRO A 53 -9.45 8.15 -6.93
C PRO A 53 -9.01 8.49 -5.50
N GLY A 54 -9.56 7.78 -4.50
CA GLY A 54 -9.17 7.94 -3.11
C GLY A 54 -7.77 7.42 -2.84
N VAL A 55 -7.30 6.40 -3.54
CA VAL A 55 -5.92 5.91 -3.37
C VAL A 55 -4.92 6.89 -3.99
N VAL A 56 -5.21 7.36 -5.21
CA VAL A 56 -4.38 8.36 -5.90
C VAL A 56 -4.21 9.62 -5.08
N LYS A 57 -5.30 10.13 -4.48
CA LYS A 57 -5.27 11.31 -3.62
C LYS A 57 -4.32 11.10 -2.43
N GLU A 58 -4.39 9.94 -1.79
CA GLU A 58 -3.57 9.65 -0.61
C GLU A 58 -2.10 9.46 -0.97
N ILE A 59 -1.80 8.84 -2.13
CA ILE A 59 -0.44 8.77 -2.68
C ILE A 59 0.12 10.17 -2.91
N GLN A 60 -0.64 11.07 -3.55
CA GLN A 60 -0.19 12.44 -3.79
C GLN A 60 0.08 13.22 -2.50
N ILE A 61 -0.81 13.08 -1.50
CA ILE A 61 -0.62 13.69 -0.19
C ILE A 61 0.65 13.13 0.47
N PHE A 62 0.86 11.82 0.37
CA PHE A 62 2.03 11.16 0.93
C PHE A 62 3.33 11.69 0.30
N CYS A 63 3.48 11.60 -1.02
CA CYS A 63 4.66 12.06 -1.76
C CYS A 63 4.97 13.54 -1.45
N LYS A 64 3.94 14.40 -1.41
CA LYS A 64 4.12 15.81 -1.04
C LYS A 64 4.68 15.97 0.38
N GLN A 65 4.16 15.23 1.35
CA GLN A 65 4.62 15.32 2.74
C GLN A 65 6.02 14.73 2.90
N GLN A 66 6.31 13.62 2.23
CA GLN A 66 7.62 12.97 2.19
C GLN A 66 8.67 13.92 1.62
N SER A 67 8.41 14.52 0.46
CA SER A 67 9.28 15.51 -0.18
C SER A 67 9.53 16.73 0.70
N THR A 68 8.48 17.24 1.37
CA THR A 68 8.62 18.35 2.33
C THR A 68 9.53 17.96 3.48
N TYR A 69 9.30 16.79 4.09
CA TYR A 69 10.10 16.30 5.21
C TYR A 69 11.57 16.09 4.82
N LEU A 70 11.82 15.39 3.71
CA LEU A 70 13.17 15.11 3.21
C LEU A 70 13.94 16.39 2.91
N THR A 71 13.30 17.38 2.29
CA THR A 71 13.94 18.67 2.00
C THR A 71 14.35 19.41 3.27
N SER A 72 13.53 19.35 4.33
CA SER A 72 13.78 20.10 5.56
C SER A 72 14.70 19.40 6.55
N TYR A 73 14.69 18.07 6.60
CA TYR A 73 15.31 17.31 7.70
C TYR A 73 16.30 16.24 7.26
N ALA A 74 16.17 15.71 6.04
CA ALA A 74 17.00 14.60 5.57
C ALA A 74 17.31 14.72 4.07
N PRO A 75 17.98 15.79 3.63
CA PRO A 75 18.19 16.06 2.21
C PRO A 75 19.05 14.99 1.52
N ALA A 76 19.99 14.39 2.24
CA ALA A 76 20.80 13.28 1.73
C ALA A 76 19.97 12.02 1.41
N GLU A 77 18.85 11.83 2.09
CA GLU A 77 17.97 10.68 1.88
C GLU A 77 17.00 10.87 0.71
N ARG A 78 16.92 12.09 0.15
CA ARG A 78 16.06 12.43 -0.99
C ARG A 78 16.48 11.72 -2.27
N GLU A 79 17.77 11.46 -2.45
CA GLU A 79 18.30 10.83 -3.66
C GLU A 79 18.07 9.32 -3.70
N TRP A 80 17.61 8.72 -2.60
CA TRP A 80 17.41 7.29 -2.55
C TRP A 80 16.21 6.82 -3.37
N PRO A 81 16.30 5.64 -4.01
CA PRO A 81 15.20 5.09 -4.81
C PRO A 81 13.86 4.99 -4.06
N LYS A 82 13.89 4.65 -2.77
CA LYS A 82 12.70 4.51 -1.91
C LYS A 82 12.04 5.84 -1.52
N SER A 83 12.76 6.95 -1.69
CA SER A 83 12.31 8.31 -1.37
C SER A 83 11.66 8.99 -2.57
N GLN A 84 11.64 8.32 -3.73
CA GLN A 84 11.04 8.82 -4.94
C GLN A 84 9.52 8.70 -4.91
N ASP A 85 8.86 9.67 -5.54
CA ASP A 85 7.42 9.63 -5.74
C ASP A 85 7.03 8.40 -6.57
N PHE A 86 5.90 7.81 -6.22
CA PHE A 86 5.31 6.69 -6.97
C PHE A 86 3.87 6.99 -7.33
N ASP A 87 3.35 6.27 -8.31
CA ASP A 87 1.97 6.40 -8.77
C ASP A 87 1.11 5.19 -8.38
N TYR A 88 -0.16 5.22 -8.77
CA TYR A 88 -1.08 4.11 -8.51
C TYR A 88 -0.63 2.79 -9.17
N SER A 89 0.06 2.81 -10.31
CA SER A 89 0.50 1.59 -10.98
C SER A 89 1.62 0.92 -10.18
N ASN A 90 2.59 1.70 -9.73
CA ASN A 90 3.67 1.24 -8.86
C ASN A 90 3.10 0.74 -7.53
N PHE A 91 2.17 1.49 -6.93
CA PHE A 91 1.49 1.09 -5.69
C PHE A 91 0.80 -0.27 -5.77
N MET A 92 0.11 -0.56 -6.89
CA MET A 92 -0.54 -1.86 -7.08
C MET A 92 0.44 -3.03 -7.28
N LYS A 93 1.70 -2.75 -7.61
CA LYS A 93 2.76 -3.76 -7.77
C LYS A 93 3.54 -4.00 -6.48
N MET A 94 3.45 -3.10 -5.50
CA MET A 94 4.09 -3.29 -4.19
C MET A 94 3.48 -4.51 -3.51
N GLY A 95 4.31 -5.47 -3.10
CA GLY A 95 3.92 -6.53 -2.18
C GLY A 95 3.83 -6.02 -0.73
N LEU A 96 3.26 -6.80 0.19
CA LEU A 96 3.34 -6.47 1.62
C LEU A 96 4.80 -6.50 2.14
N ASP A 97 5.65 -7.31 1.50
CA ASP A 97 7.07 -7.39 1.82
C ASP A 97 7.90 -6.23 1.26
N ASP A 98 7.29 -5.37 0.44
CA ASP A 98 7.99 -4.23 -0.17
C ASP A 98 8.68 -3.38 0.92
N PRO A 99 9.97 -3.02 0.75
CA PRO A 99 10.68 -2.17 1.69
C PRO A 99 9.96 -0.87 2.02
N PHE A 100 9.07 -0.40 1.15
CA PHE A 100 8.16 0.71 1.40
C PHE A 100 7.34 0.54 2.70
N TRP A 101 6.86 -0.67 2.98
CA TRP A 101 6.07 -0.98 4.19
C TRP A 101 6.94 -1.34 5.40
N ASN A 102 8.13 -1.89 5.17
CA ASN A 102 8.90 -2.61 6.19
C ASN A 102 10.14 -1.89 6.70
N ASN A 103 10.65 -0.92 5.94
CA ASN A 103 11.75 -0.10 6.42
C ASN A 103 11.17 1.19 7.00
N GLY A 104 11.18 1.29 8.32
CA GLY A 104 10.88 2.50 9.11
C GLY A 104 11.80 3.70 8.82
N PHE A 105 12.46 3.71 7.66
CA PHE A 105 13.35 4.73 7.14
C PHE A 105 12.67 6.10 7.03
N LEU A 106 11.37 6.12 6.74
CA LEU A 106 10.58 7.36 6.69
C LEU A 106 9.45 7.37 7.69
N PHE A 107 9.07 6.19 8.17
CA PHE A 107 7.99 6.02 9.12
C PHE A 107 8.55 5.38 10.37
N LEU A 108 8.86 6.22 11.35
CA LEU A 108 8.85 5.83 12.76
C LEU A 108 7.42 5.42 13.22
N SER A 109 6.57 4.96 12.29
CA SER A 109 5.25 4.45 12.59
C SER A 109 5.45 3.25 13.50
N ARG A 110 4.89 3.36 14.70
CA ARG A 110 4.82 2.26 15.66
C ARG A 110 3.52 1.48 15.50
N ASP A 111 2.77 1.74 14.42
CA ASP A 111 1.56 1.00 14.13
C ASP A 111 1.90 -0.49 13.96
N PRO A 112 1.08 -1.42 14.50
CA PRO A 112 1.42 -2.84 14.51
C PRO A 112 1.72 -3.42 13.12
N TRP A 113 1.05 -2.94 12.07
CA TRP A 113 1.30 -3.39 10.70
C TRP A 113 2.72 -3.07 10.18
N ALA A 114 3.38 -2.04 10.72
CA ALA A 114 4.69 -1.56 10.29
C ALA A 114 5.85 -2.19 11.08
N VAL A 115 5.62 -2.61 12.32
CA VAL A 115 6.69 -3.08 13.23
C VAL A 115 6.55 -4.54 13.64
N ASP A 116 5.33 -5.08 13.70
CA ASP A 116 5.09 -6.42 14.22
C ASP A 116 5.08 -7.45 13.07
N PRO A 117 6.07 -8.35 12.99
CA PRO A 117 6.09 -9.41 11.98
C PRO A 117 4.88 -10.35 12.10
N VAL A 118 4.35 -10.60 13.30
CA VAL A 118 3.19 -11.49 13.50
C VAL A 118 1.94 -10.88 12.89
N VAL A 119 1.73 -9.58 13.06
CA VAL A 119 0.59 -8.86 12.45
C VAL A 119 0.68 -8.93 10.92
N ARG A 120 1.88 -8.73 10.36
CA ARG A 120 2.09 -8.87 8.91
C ARG A 120 1.82 -10.29 8.44
N THR A 121 2.39 -11.31 9.09
CA THR A 121 2.11 -12.72 8.77
C THR A 121 0.62 -13.02 8.83
N GLY A 122 -0.10 -12.49 9.82
CA GLY A 122 -1.56 -12.61 9.90
C GLY A 122 -2.28 -11.97 8.70
N ILE A 123 -1.85 -10.77 8.28
CA ILE A 123 -2.38 -10.11 7.08
C ILE A 123 -2.08 -10.94 5.82
N HIS A 124 -0.86 -11.49 5.69
CA HIS A 124 -0.49 -12.37 4.59
C HIS A 124 -1.38 -13.61 4.52
N ALA A 125 -1.56 -14.30 5.65
CA ALA A 125 -2.39 -15.50 5.73
C ALA A 125 -3.85 -15.22 5.37
N ILE A 126 -4.43 -14.12 5.90
CA ILE A 126 -5.82 -13.73 5.59
C ILE A 126 -5.98 -13.40 4.10
N LEU A 127 -4.98 -12.75 3.50
CA LEU A 127 -5.00 -12.37 2.10
C LEU A 127 -4.59 -13.50 1.15
N GLY A 128 -4.04 -14.61 1.65
CA GLY A 128 -3.46 -15.67 0.84
C GLY A 128 -2.30 -15.14 -0.02
N LEU A 129 -1.31 -14.51 0.63
CA LEU A 129 -0.12 -13.91 0.01
C LEU A 129 1.17 -14.71 0.28
N ASP A 130 1.05 -15.97 0.71
CA ASP A 130 2.19 -16.87 0.99
C ASP A 130 2.75 -17.54 -0.28
#